data_AF-A0A933WL77-F1
#
_entry.id   AF-A0A933WL77-F1
#
_cell.length_a   1.000
_cell.length_b   1.000
_cell.length_c   1.000
_cell.angle_alpha   90.00
_cell.angle_beta   90.00
_cell.angle_gamma   90.00
#
_symmetry.space_group_name_H-M   'P 1'
#
loop_
_entity.id
_entity.type
_entity.pdbx_description
1 polymer ?
#
loop_
_entity_poly.entity_id
_entity_poly.type
_entity_poly.pdbx_seq_one_letter_code
_entity_poly.pdbx_strand_id
1 'polypeptide(L)'
;MVKDPGAQVRPHRLRPLAAPARVRVRTGEHGHPCAVLVEGVVRDVTSIQDRWRIDDEWWREAPVSRMYYQLQLEGDRVVTVYQDLPGGAWWMQRY
;
A
#
# COMPACT_ATOMS: atom_id res chain seq x y z
N MET A 1 8.40 18.12 41.80
CA MET A 1 9.63 17.31 41.57
C MET A 1 9.17 15.92 41.12
N VAL A 2 8.88 15.76 39.83
CA VAL A 2 8.45 14.47 39.26
C VAL A 2 9.69 13.84 38.65
N LYS A 3 10.02 12.63 39.09
CA LYS A 3 11.15 11.82 38.60
C LYS A 3 10.72 11.09 37.32
N ASP A 4 11.42 11.35 36.22
CA ASP A 4 11.49 10.44 35.08
C ASP A 4 12.23 9.14 35.47
N PRO A 5 11.79 7.99 34.99
CA PRO A 5 12.71 6.90 34.68
C PRO A 5 12.73 6.72 33.17
N GLY A 6 13.75 7.30 32.53
CA GLY A 6 14.10 7.00 31.15
C GLY A 6 14.56 5.55 31.04
N ALA A 7 13.63 4.64 30.73
CA ALA A 7 13.98 3.31 30.23
C ALA A 7 14.27 3.43 28.73
N GLN A 8 15.55 3.38 28.35
CA GLN A 8 15.96 3.25 26.95
C GLN A 8 15.43 1.93 26.38
N VAL A 9 14.32 2.00 25.66
CA VAL A 9 13.80 0.88 24.88
C VAL A 9 14.77 0.65 23.73
N ARG A 10 15.61 -0.38 23.87
CA ARG A 10 16.34 -0.95 22.73
C ARG A 10 15.28 -1.45 21.74
N PRO A 11 15.21 -0.94 20.50
CA PRO A 11 14.23 -1.44 19.55
C PRO A 11 14.62 -2.88 19.24
N HIS A 12 13.89 -3.82 19.82
CA HIS A 12 13.85 -5.19 19.33
C HIS A 12 13.58 -5.10 17.83
N ARG A 13 14.28 -5.88 16.99
CA ARG A 13 14.07 -5.88 15.53
C ARG A 13 12.64 -6.32 15.25
N LEU A 14 11.71 -5.37 15.26
CA LEU A 14 10.34 -5.58 14.82
C LEU A 14 10.44 -5.91 13.33
N ARG A 15 10.34 -7.20 13.02
CA ARG A 15 10.24 -7.67 11.64
C ARG A 15 8.86 -7.23 11.17
N PRO A 16 8.73 -6.37 10.14
CA PRO A 16 7.42 -5.96 9.66
C PRO A 16 6.66 -7.21 9.22
N LEU A 17 5.54 -7.51 9.88
CA LEU A 17 4.86 -8.80 9.75
C LEU A 17 4.28 -9.00 8.34
N ALA A 18 4.08 -7.93 7.58
CA ALA A 18 3.60 -8.01 6.21
C ALA A 18 4.05 -6.75 5.45
N ALA A 19 5.37 -6.61 5.23
CA ALA A 19 5.88 -5.47 4.46
C ALA A 19 5.23 -5.46 3.07
N PRO A 20 4.68 -4.31 2.62
CA PRO A 20 4.10 -4.21 1.29
C PRO A 20 5.16 -4.50 0.23
N ALA A 21 4.77 -5.22 -0.82
CA ALA A 21 5.67 -5.60 -1.89
C ALA A 21 5.47 -4.67 -3.09
N ARG A 22 6.55 -4.20 -3.72
CA ARG A 22 6.43 -3.39 -4.94
C ARG A 22 5.75 -4.22 -6.02
N VAL A 23 4.76 -3.64 -6.70
CA VAL A 23 3.97 -4.33 -7.72
C VAL A 23 3.89 -3.49 -8.99
N ARG A 24 3.83 -4.16 -10.15
CA ARG A 24 3.54 -3.49 -11.42
C ARG A 24 2.04 -3.49 -11.65
N VAL A 25 1.49 -2.30 -11.85
CA VAL A 25 0.09 -2.07 -12.16
C VAL A 25 0.02 -1.36 -13.48
N ARG A 26 -0.82 -1.86 -14.39
CA ARG A 26 -1.22 -1.13 -15.58
C ARG A 26 -2.47 -0.34 -15.24
N THR A 27 -2.45 0.95 -15.54
CA THR A 27 -3.62 1.82 -15.39
C THR A 27 -4.31 1.99 -16.75
N GLY A 28 -5.63 1.95 -16.75
CA GLY A 28 -6.47 2.26 -17.90
C GLY A 28 -6.80 3.75 -17.96
N GLU A 29 -7.93 4.06 -18.59
CA GLU A 29 -8.46 5.41 -18.67
C GLU A 29 -8.70 5.98 -17.26
N HIS A 30 -8.50 7.30 -17.10
CA HIS A 30 -8.61 8.02 -15.83
C HIS A 30 -7.62 7.59 -14.72
N GLY A 31 -6.60 6.78 -15.04
CA GLY A 31 -5.57 6.37 -14.09
C GLY A 31 -6.00 5.24 -13.14
N HIS A 32 -7.12 4.57 -13.42
CA HIS A 32 -7.59 3.44 -12.62
C HIS A 32 -6.85 2.14 -12.98
N PRO A 33 -6.56 1.27 -12.00
CA PRO A 33 -5.89 0.00 -12.26
C PRO A 33 -6.75 -0.91 -13.16
N CYS A 34 -6.18 -1.40 -14.26
CA CYS A 34 -6.83 -2.33 -15.18
C CYS A 34 -6.13 -3.70 -15.23
N ALA A 35 -4.87 -3.81 -14.80
CA ALA A 35 -4.18 -5.09 -14.63
C ALA A 35 -3.07 -5.01 -13.58
N VAL A 36 -2.77 -6.14 -12.94
CA VAL A 36 -1.75 -6.25 -11.89
C VAL A 36 -0.85 -7.47 -12.15
N LEU A 37 0.47 -7.29 -12.01
CA LEU A 37 1.43 -8.40 -12.02
C LEU A 37 1.49 -9.06 -10.64
N VAL A 38 0.86 -10.22 -10.50
CA VAL A 38 0.82 -10.98 -9.25
C VAL A 38 1.50 -12.33 -9.47
N GLU A 39 2.47 -12.67 -8.62
CA GLU A 39 3.19 -13.96 -8.67
C GLU A 39 3.81 -14.26 -10.06
N GLY A 40 4.26 -13.22 -10.77
CA GLY A 40 4.85 -13.35 -12.11
C GLY A 40 3.84 -13.46 -13.25
N VAL A 41 2.54 -13.45 -12.96
CA VAL A 41 1.46 -13.50 -13.96
C VAL A 41 0.72 -12.17 -13.99
N VAL A 42 0.51 -11.62 -15.19
CA VAL A 42 -0.37 -10.46 -15.37
C VAL A 42 -1.81 -10.94 -15.28
N ARG A 43 -2.58 -10.32 -14.39
CA ARG A 43 -4.01 -10.58 -14.21
C ARG A 43 -4.78 -9.30 -14.49
N ASP A 44 -5.82 -9.40 -15.29
CA ASP A 44 -6.72 -8.27 -15.54
C ASP A 44 -7.62 -8.05 -14.32
N VAL A 45 -7.93 -6.77 -14.08
CA VAL A 45 -8.85 -6.32 -13.04
C VAL A 45 -10.25 -6.42 -13.61
N THR A 46 -11.09 -7.25 -13.00
CA THR A 46 -12.48 -7.43 -13.43
C THR A 46 -13.40 -6.39 -12.78
N SER A 47 -13.07 -5.93 -11.57
CA SER A 47 -13.75 -4.81 -10.91
C SER A 47 -12.91 -4.19 -9.78
N ILE A 48 -13.18 -2.92 -9.49
CA ILE A 48 -12.68 -2.23 -8.30
C ILE A 48 -13.76 -2.36 -7.23
N GLN A 49 -13.46 -3.11 -6.18
CA GLN A 49 -14.39 -3.40 -5.08
C GLN A 49 -14.47 -2.23 -4.10
N ASP A 50 -13.34 -1.57 -3.85
CA ASP A 50 -13.26 -0.40 -2.99
C ASP A 50 -12.08 0.49 -3.38
N ARG A 51 -12.17 1.79 -3.05
CA ARG A 51 -11.15 2.81 -3.28
C ARG A 51 -11.16 3.84 -2.16
N TRP A 52 -10.04 3.98 -1.47
CA TRP A 52 -9.89 4.95 -0.39
C TRP A 52 -8.54 5.65 -0.42
N ARG A 53 -8.49 6.86 0.13
CA ARG A 53 -7.27 7.67 0.22
C ARG A 53 -6.86 7.78 1.68
N ILE A 54 -5.56 7.67 1.92
CA ILE A 54 -4.95 7.99 3.21
C ILE A 54 -3.95 9.11 2.97
N ASP A 55 -4.20 10.24 3.61
CA ASP A 55 -3.21 11.29 3.81
C ASP A 55 -2.85 11.29 5.30
N ASP A 56 -1.58 11.06 5.61
CA ASP A 56 -1.07 10.98 6.98
C ASP A 56 0.28 11.68 7.06
N GLU A 57 0.74 11.95 8.28
CA GLU A 57 2.01 12.59 8.55
C GLU A 57 2.19 13.93 7.81
N TRP A 58 1.09 14.67 7.58
CA TRP A 58 1.09 15.93 6.83
C TRP A 58 1.93 17.04 7.49
N TRP A 59 2.31 16.85 8.75
CA TRP A 59 3.20 17.73 9.51
C TRP A 59 4.69 17.44 9.27
N ARG A 60 5.04 16.39 8.53
CA ARG A 60 6.42 16.10 8.12
C ARG A 60 6.73 16.74 6.77
N GLU A 61 8.02 16.95 6.51
CA GLU A 61 8.52 17.41 5.21
C GLU A 61 8.14 16.47 4.06
N ALA A 62 8.04 15.16 4.35
CA ALA A 62 7.59 14.14 3.42
C ALA A 62 6.26 13.52 3.92
N PRO A 63 5.10 14.07 3.53
CA PRO A 63 3.80 13.56 3.95
C PRO A 63 3.51 12.21 3.28
N VAL A 64 2.77 11.36 3.97
CA VAL A 64 2.27 10.10 3.41
C VAL A 64 0.98 10.40 2.66
N SER A 65 0.93 10.09 1.37
CA SER A 65 -0.29 10.24 0.56
C SER A 65 -0.45 9.04 -0.34
N ARG A 66 -1.44 8.20 -0.06
CA ARG A 66 -1.64 6.90 -0.72
C ARG A 66 -3.07 6.74 -1.19
N MET A 67 -3.24 6.28 -2.42
CA MET A 67 -4.53 5.84 -2.95
C MET A 67 -4.58 4.32 -2.99
N TYR A 68 -5.45 3.75 -2.17
CA TYR A 68 -5.67 2.31 -2.08
C TYR A 68 -6.81 1.86 -2.99
N TYR A 69 -6.69 0.63 -3.47
CA TYR A 69 -7.68 -0.06 -4.28
C TYR A 69 -7.80 -1.51 -3.81
N GLN A 70 -9.03 -1.95 -3.55
CA GLN A 70 -9.35 -3.36 -3.47
C GLN A 70 -9.82 -3.83 -4.84
N LEU A 71 -9.08 -4.77 -5.43
CA LEU A 71 -9.27 -5.20 -6.81
C LEU A 71 -9.74 -6.65 -6.84
N GLN A 72 -10.81 -6.90 -7.57
CA GLN A 72 -11.15 -8.23 -8.05
C GLN A 72 -10.33 -8.50 -9.32
N LEU A 73 -9.56 -9.58 -9.32
CA LEU A 73 -8.80 -10.05 -10.46
C LEU A 73 -9.54 -11.22 -11.14
N GLU A 74 -9.16 -11.51 -12.39
CA GLU A 74 -9.51 -12.77 -13.02
C GLU A 74 -9.07 -13.99 -12.19
N GLY A 75 -9.91 -15.02 -12.14
CA GLY A 75 -9.66 -16.22 -11.30
C GLY A 75 -10.13 -16.08 -9.85
N ASP A 76 -11.10 -15.20 -9.61
CA ASP A 76 -11.78 -14.99 -8.31
C ASP A 76 -10.85 -14.60 -7.15
N ARG A 77 -9.77 -13.89 -7.46
CA ARG A 77 -8.78 -13.43 -6.47
C ARG A 77 -8.99 -11.96 -6.14
N VAL A 78 -9.07 -11.64 -4.85
CA VAL A 78 -9.05 -10.25 -4.37
C VAL A 78 -7.65 -9.87 -3.91
N VAL A 79 -7.19 -8.70 -4.32
CA VAL A 79 -5.93 -8.11 -3.84
C VAL A 79 -6.14 -6.66 -3.43
N THR A 80 -5.35 -6.20 -2.47
CA THR A 80 -5.27 -4.78 -2.12
C THR A 80 -3.96 -4.22 -2.62
N VAL A 81 -4.03 -3.17 -3.43
CA VAL A 81 -2.86 -2.41 -3.90
C VAL A 81 -3.02 -0.95 -3.53
N TYR A 82 -1.91 -0.22 -3.46
CA TYR A 82 -1.94 1.23 -3.34
C TYR A 82 -0.91 1.89 -4.23
N GLN A 83 -1.26 3.08 -4.72
CA GLN A 83 -0.34 4.00 -5.34
C GLN A 83 0.14 5.00 -4.29
N ASP A 84 1.45 5.07 -4.10
CA ASP A 84 2.08 6.18 -3.40
C ASP A 84 2.02 7.42 -4.30
N LEU A 85 1.24 8.42 -3.93
CA LEU A 85 0.91 9.56 -4.82
C LEU A 85 2.10 10.49 -5.09
N PRO A 86 2.99 10.79 -4.12
CA PRO A 86 4.16 11.62 -4.39
C PRO A 86 5.16 10.96 -5.35
N GLY A 87 5.40 9.66 -5.20
CA GLY A 87 6.35 8.91 -6.02
C GLY A 87 5.73 8.20 -7.23
N GLY A 88 4.41 8.13 -7.32
CA GLY A 88 3.64 7.36 -8.32
C GLY A 88 3.81 5.84 -8.24
N ALA A 89 4.56 5.32 -7.27
CA ALA A 89 4.93 3.91 -7.18
C ALA A 89 3.76 3.06 -6.65
N TRP A 90 3.62 1.86 -7.21
CA TRP A 90 2.59 0.91 -6.81
C TRP A 90 3.12 -0.18 -5.89
N TRP A 91 2.30 -0.53 -4.91
CA TRP A 91 2.60 -1.50 -3.87
C TRP A 91 1.40 -2.41 -3.63
N MET A 92 1.67 -3.68 -3.35
CA MET A 92 0.68 -4.64 -2.91
C MET A 92 0.72 -4.72 -1.38
N GLN A 93 -0.44 -4.50 -0.77
CA GLN A 93 -0.63 -4.73 0.65
C GLN A 93 -0.70 -6.23 0.89
N ARG A 94 0.13 -6.71 1.81
CA ARG A 94 0.08 -8.09 2.30
C ARG A 94 -0.62 -8.06 3.66
N TYR A 95 -1.55 -8.98 3.87
CA TYR A 95 -2.21 -9.21 5.15
C TYR A 95 -1.70 -10.52 5.75
#